data_AF-A9KH50-F1
#
_entry.id   AF-A9KH50-F1
#
_cell.length_a   1.000
_cell.length_b   1.000
_cell.length_c   1.000
_cell.angle_alpha   90.00
_cell.angle_beta   90.00
_cell.angle_gamma   90.00
#
_symmetry.space_group_name_H-M   'P 1'
#
loop_
_entity.id
_entity.type
_entity.pdbx_description
1 polymer ?
#
loop_
_entity_poly.entity_id
_entity_poly.type
_entity_poly.pdbx_seq_one_letter_code
_entity_poly.pdbx_strand_id
1 'polypeptide(L)'
;MKFFIRKAMVKHRKFQCRKVQEKFENYPQSIKPRLLFLREFIFKVASQTAGVGDIEETLKWGEPSYVTSQTKSGSTIRIDWKKSTPNQYYIYFNCKTTLVDTFKEIYDDLFTYGGNRSLIFQKDDKLPVDELSDCIAMALTYHLTKKRR
;
A
#
# COMPACT_ATOMS: atom_id res chain seq x y z
N MET A 1 -0.57 23.76 15.02
CA MET A 1 -0.40 23.04 13.74
C MET A 1 1.07 22.66 13.52
N LYS A 2 1.51 21.54 14.11
CA LYS A 2 2.82 20.91 13.89
C LYS A 2 2.67 19.42 14.18
N PHE A 3 2.17 18.63 13.22
CA PHE A 3 2.37 17.18 13.28
C PHE A 3 3.75 16.88 12.70
N PHE A 4 4.76 17.24 13.49
CA PHE A 4 6.05 16.56 13.46
C PHE A 4 5.73 15.08 13.62
N ILE A 5 6.30 14.21 12.78
CA ILE A 5 6.37 12.79 13.11
C ILE A 5 7.18 12.73 14.40
N ARG A 6 6.49 12.81 15.55
CA ARG A 6 7.10 12.50 16.84
C ARG A 6 7.72 11.13 16.64
N LYS A 7 8.99 10.99 17.02
CA LYS A 7 9.59 9.72 17.42
C LYS A 7 8.75 9.13 18.58
N ALA A 8 7.50 8.76 18.33
CA ALA A 8 6.93 7.62 19.00
C ALA A 8 7.59 6.45 18.30
N MET A 9 8.26 5.59 19.06
CA MET A 9 8.63 4.27 18.58
C MET A 9 7.32 3.57 18.17
N VAL A 10 6.92 3.71 16.90
CA VAL A 10 5.84 2.93 16.33
C VAL A 10 6.34 1.50 16.42
N LYS A 11 5.81 0.72 17.36
CA LYS A 11 6.06 -0.71 17.41
C LYS A 11 5.51 -1.28 16.10
N HIS A 12 6.39 -1.49 15.13
CA HIS A 12 6.02 -2.13 13.87
C HIS A 12 5.49 -3.52 14.18
N ARG A 13 4.41 -3.91 13.49
CA ARG A 13 3.90 -5.28 13.56
C ARG A 13 5.05 -6.22 13.16
N LYS A 14 5.19 -7.35 13.85
CA LYS A 14 6.18 -8.38 13.44
C LYS A 14 5.93 -8.79 11.99
N PHE A 15 7.00 -9.06 11.23
CA PHE A 15 6.86 -9.61 9.89
C PHE A 15 6.25 -11.00 9.96
N GLN A 16 5.25 -11.26 9.12
CA GLN A 16 4.64 -12.59 9.00
C GLN A 16 5.53 -13.52 8.15
N CYS A 17 6.30 -12.94 7.22
CA CYS A 17 7.13 -13.65 6.27
C CYS A 17 8.60 -13.22 6.39
N ARG A 18 9.50 -14.20 6.60
CA ARG A 18 10.96 -13.95 6.68
C ARG A 18 11.52 -13.29 5.43
N LYS A 19 11.09 -13.71 4.23
CA LYS A 19 11.56 -13.12 2.97
C LYS A 19 11.15 -11.65 2.84
N VAL A 20 9.97 -11.29 3.35
CA VAL A 20 9.53 -9.89 3.39
C VAL A 20 10.41 -9.09 4.34
N GLN A 21 10.71 -9.61 5.53
CA GLN A 21 11.64 -8.97 6.46
C GLN A 21 13.01 -8.71 5.81
N GLU A 22 13.61 -9.74 5.19
CA GLU A 22 14.90 -9.63 4.49
C GLU A 22 14.85 -8.60 3.36
N LYS A 23 13.73 -8.54 2.61
CA LYS A 23 13.51 -7.50 1.59
C LYS A 23 13.50 -6.10 2.20
N PHE A 24 12.84 -5.91 3.35
CA PHE A 24 12.81 -4.63 4.06
C PHE A 24 14.18 -4.22 4.63
N GLU A 25 15.00 -5.19 5.04
CA GLU A 25 16.37 -4.95 5.52
C GLU A 25 17.28 -4.41 4.42
N ASN A 26 17.01 -4.74 3.16
CA ASN A 26 17.80 -4.30 2.00
C ASN A 26 17.37 -2.96 1.39
N TYR A 27 16.28 -2.34 1.86
CA TYR A 27 15.92 -1.00 1.39
C TYR A 27 16.87 0.08 1.93
N PRO A 28 17.15 1.16 1.16
CA PRO A 28 17.91 2.29 1.66
C PRO A 28 17.32 2.89 2.93
N GLN A 29 18.17 3.35 3.85
CA GLN A 29 17.74 3.93 5.13
C GLN A 29 16.79 5.13 4.97
N SER A 30 16.94 5.90 3.88
CA SER A 30 16.08 7.05 3.56
C SER A 30 14.65 6.66 3.14
N ILE A 31 14.44 5.41 2.69
CA ILE A 31 13.17 4.95 2.12
C ILE A 31 12.51 3.89 3.00
N LYS A 32 13.28 3.05 3.68
CA LYS A 32 12.77 1.99 4.55
C LYS A 32 11.66 2.47 5.51
N PRO A 33 11.77 3.63 6.19
CA PRO A 33 10.69 4.13 7.05
C PRO A 33 9.39 4.44 6.30
N ARG A 34 9.47 4.90 5.04
CA ARG A 34 8.29 5.21 4.20
C ARG A 34 7.56 3.93 3.78
N LEU A 35 8.30 2.89 3.39
CA LEU A 35 7.71 1.59 3.06
C LEU A 35 7.17 0.88 4.30
N LEU A 36 7.84 1.00 5.45
CA LEU A 36 7.31 0.47 6.72
C LEU A 36 6.02 1.17 7.12
N PHE A 37 5.91 2.48 6.88
CA PHE A 37 4.66 3.21 7.06
C PHE A 37 3.55 2.66 6.16
N LEU A 38 3.79 2.51 4.85
CA LEU A 38 2.78 1.94 3.94
C LEU A 38 2.33 0.54 4.37
N ARG A 39 3.28 -0.31 4.79
CA ARG A 39 2.98 -1.64 5.35
C ARG A 39 2.01 -1.56 6.52
N GLU A 40 2.36 -0.80 7.57
CA GLU A 40 1.50 -0.67 8.75
C GLU A 40 0.15 -0.07 8.38
N PHE A 41 0.14 0.89 7.45
CA PHE A 41 -1.06 1.55 6.99
C PHE A 41 -2.01 0.58 6.27
N ILE A 42 -1.49 -0.29 5.39
CA ILE A 42 -2.28 -1.33 4.72
C ILE A 42 -2.91 -2.28 5.75
N PHE A 43 -2.16 -2.73 6.76
CA PHE A 43 -2.71 -3.55 7.84
C PHE A 43 -3.76 -2.83 8.67
N LYS A 44 -3.55 -1.54 8.97
CA LYS A 44 -4.52 -0.72 9.69
C LYS A 44 -5.83 -0.62 8.90
N VAL A 45 -5.77 -0.24 7.63
CA VAL A 45 -6.95 -0.11 6.77
C VAL A 45 -7.68 -1.45 6.65
N ALA A 46 -6.95 -2.55 6.44
CA ALA A 46 -7.54 -3.90 6.40
C ALA A 46 -8.34 -4.22 7.67
N SER A 47 -7.78 -3.93 8.86
CA SER A 47 -8.47 -4.18 10.15
C SER A 47 -9.72 -3.34 10.38
N GLN A 48 -9.85 -2.22 9.66
CA GLN A 48 -10.97 -1.28 9.78
C GLN A 48 -12.00 -1.45 8.66
N THR A 49 -11.71 -2.29 7.65
CA THR A 49 -12.55 -2.46 6.47
C THR A 49 -13.37 -3.74 6.58
N ALA A 50 -14.70 -3.60 6.66
CA ALA A 50 -15.61 -4.74 6.75
C ALA A 50 -15.48 -5.70 5.55
N GLY A 51 -15.47 -7.01 5.83
CA GLY A 51 -15.37 -8.05 4.81
C GLY A 51 -13.96 -8.39 4.33
N VAL A 52 -12.93 -7.62 4.72
CA VAL A 52 -11.53 -7.91 4.35
C VAL A 52 -10.96 -9.06 5.16
N GLY A 53 -11.19 -9.07 6.48
CA GLY A 53 -10.59 -10.04 7.40
C GLY A 53 -9.08 -9.86 7.52
N ASP A 54 -8.39 -10.90 8.00
CA ASP A 54 -6.93 -10.90 8.05
C ASP A 54 -6.31 -10.97 6.66
N ILE A 55 -5.29 -10.15 6.43
CA ILE A 55 -4.48 -10.16 5.21
C ILE A 55 -3.15 -10.88 5.44
N GLU A 56 -2.71 -11.62 4.43
CA GLU A 56 -1.41 -12.28 4.39
C GLU A 56 -0.36 -11.35 3.78
N GLU A 57 0.81 -11.28 4.42
CA GLU A 57 2.02 -10.63 3.90
C GLU A 57 2.97 -11.66 3.28
N THR A 58 3.31 -11.44 2.00
CA THR A 58 4.18 -12.33 1.21
C THR A 58 5.03 -11.53 0.21
N LEU A 59 5.88 -12.22 -0.57
CA LEU A 59 6.55 -11.62 -1.73
C LEU A 59 5.91 -12.09 -3.03
N LYS A 60 5.59 -11.14 -3.92
CA LYS A 60 5.29 -11.42 -5.33
C LYS A 60 6.20 -10.57 -6.19
N TRP A 61 6.84 -11.18 -7.19
CA TRP A 61 7.82 -10.52 -8.05
C TRP A 61 8.97 -9.83 -7.28
N GLY A 62 9.33 -10.37 -6.10
CA GLY A 62 10.36 -9.78 -5.23
C GLY A 62 9.93 -8.54 -4.46
N GLU A 63 8.62 -8.24 -4.42
CA GLU A 63 8.05 -7.06 -3.77
C GLU A 63 7.11 -7.45 -2.61
N PRO A 64 7.16 -6.75 -1.46
CA PRO A 64 6.19 -6.90 -0.39
C PRO A 64 4.77 -6.76 -0.91
N SER A 65 3.96 -7.78 -0.65
CA SER A 65 2.63 -7.96 -1.20
C SER A 65 1.65 -8.33 -0.10
N TYR A 66 0.46 -7.76 -0.17
CA TYR A 66 -0.61 -7.90 0.81
C TYR A 66 -1.85 -8.45 0.11
N VAL A 67 -2.33 -9.59 0.59
CA VAL A 67 -3.36 -10.37 -0.09
C VAL A 67 -4.44 -10.83 0.87
N THR A 68 -5.69 -10.79 0.43
CA THR A 68 -6.85 -11.29 1.18
C THR A 68 -7.00 -12.80 0.97
N SER A 69 -5.99 -13.61 1.28
CA SER A 69 -5.96 -15.04 0.95
C SER A 69 -7.13 -15.83 1.55
N GLN A 70 -7.58 -15.44 2.75
CA GLN A 70 -8.69 -16.12 3.45
C GLN A 70 -10.05 -15.74 2.86
N THR A 71 -10.36 -14.44 2.80
CA THR A 71 -11.68 -13.94 2.37
C THR A 71 -11.83 -13.84 0.86
N LYS A 72 -10.71 -13.75 0.11
CA LYS A 72 -10.64 -13.50 -1.33
C LYS A 72 -11.44 -12.26 -1.77
N SER A 73 -11.57 -11.31 -0.85
CA SER A 73 -12.40 -10.11 -0.98
C SER A 73 -11.78 -9.05 -1.90
N GLY A 74 -10.47 -9.11 -2.13
CA GLY A 74 -9.71 -7.99 -2.69
C GLY A 74 -8.70 -8.37 -3.75
N SER A 75 -8.18 -7.33 -4.40
CA SER A 75 -7.04 -7.40 -5.31
C SER A 75 -5.73 -7.28 -4.52
N THR A 76 -4.65 -7.89 -5.04
CA THR A 76 -3.33 -7.80 -4.41
C THR A 76 -2.83 -6.35 -4.41
N ILE A 77 -2.38 -5.87 -3.25
CA ILE A 77 -1.62 -4.62 -3.11
C ILE A 77 -0.14 -4.97 -2.98
N ARG A 78 0.74 -4.22 -3.64
CA ARG A 78 2.19 -4.32 -3.42
C ARG A 78 2.78 -2.97 -3.11
N ILE A 79 3.94 -2.94 -2.48
CA ILE A 79 4.72 -1.72 -2.28
C ILE A 79 6.18 -1.98 -2.65
N ASP A 80 6.86 -1.00 -3.22
CA ASP A 80 8.30 -1.13 -3.48
C ASP A 80 8.98 0.22 -3.67
N TRP A 81 10.30 0.16 -3.79
CA TRP A 81 11.19 1.24 -4.20
C TRP A 81 12.12 0.74 -5.30
N LYS A 82 12.49 1.62 -6.24
CA LYS A 82 13.38 1.27 -7.36
C LYS A 82 14.62 2.16 -7.36
N LYS A 83 15.79 1.56 -7.63
CA LYS A 83 17.07 2.29 -7.71
C LYS A 83 17.10 3.36 -8.80
N SER A 84 16.35 3.17 -9.89
CA SER A 84 16.24 4.13 -10.99
C SER A 84 15.50 5.41 -10.61
N THR A 85 14.72 5.39 -9.53
CA THR A 85 13.92 6.52 -9.04
C THR A 85 14.12 6.66 -7.53
N PRO A 86 15.34 7.03 -7.10
CA PRO A 86 15.77 6.87 -5.71
C PRO A 86 14.97 7.70 -4.69
N ASN A 87 14.32 8.77 -5.14
CA ASN A 87 13.47 9.63 -4.31
C ASN A 87 12.00 9.22 -4.30
N GLN A 88 11.61 8.18 -5.05
CA GLN A 88 10.23 7.75 -5.18
C GLN A 88 9.99 6.39 -4.56
N TYR A 89 8.82 6.19 -3.98
CA TYR A 89 8.33 4.88 -3.57
C TYR A 89 6.90 4.72 -4.06
N TYR A 90 6.45 3.47 -4.12
CA TYR A 90 5.27 3.10 -4.88
C TYR A 90 4.34 2.22 -4.07
N ILE A 91 3.06 2.39 -4.30
CA ILE A 91 2.03 1.37 -4.07
C ILE A 91 1.51 0.92 -5.43
N TYR A 92 1.47 -0.40 -5.64
CA TYR A 92 1.02 -1.01 -6.87
C TYR A 92 -0.29 -1.77 -6.66
N PHE A 93 -1.12 -1.71 -7.70
CA PHE A 93 -2.38 -2.42 -7.84
C PHE A 93 -2.32 -3.36 -9.05
N ASN A 94 -3.29 -4.25 -9.15
CA ASN A 94 -3.39 -5.16 -10.29
C ASN A 94 -3.85 -4.40 -11.55
N CYS A 95 -3.04 -4.39 -12.61
CA CYS A 95 -3.33 -3.70 -13.86
C CYS A 95 -4.53 -4.26 -14.65
N LYS A 96 -5.07 -5.42 -14.28
CA LYS A 96 -6.29 -6.00 -14.85
C LYS A 96 -7.57 -5.57 -14.11
N THR A 97 -7.46 -4.62 -13.19
CA THR A 97 -8.59 -4.07 -12.43
C THR A 97 -8.82 -2.62 -12.82
N THR A 98 -10.01 -2.10 -12.54
CA THR A 98 -10.35 -0.68 -12.78
C THR A 98 -9.89 0.24 -11.65
N LEU A 99 -9.18 -0.29 -10.64
CA LEU A 99 -8.86 0.45 -9.41
C LEU A 99 -8.19 1.80 -9.68
N VAL A 100 -7.11 1.80 -10.47
CA VAL A 100 -6.35 3.03 -10.73
C VAL A 100 -7.14 4.02 -11.57
N ASP A 101 -7.99 3.56 -12.47
CA ASP A 101 -8.87 4.44 -13.26
C ASP A 101 -9.94 5.07 -12.35
N THR A 102 -10.56 4.27 -11.47
CA THR A 102 -11.47 4.78 -10.43
C THR A 102 -10.79 5.80 -9.51
N PHE A 103 -9.52 5.59 -9.14
CA PHE A 103 -8.81 6.56 -8.30
C PHE A 103 -8.56 7.88 -9.02
N LYS A 104 -8.35 7.88 -10.34
CA LYS A 104 -8.24 9.11 -11.14
C LYS A 104 -9.56 9.84 -11.22
N GLU A 105 -10.67 9.12 -11.37
CA GLU A 105 -12.01 9.72 -11.40
C GLU A 105 -12.37 10.42 -10.08
N ILE A 106 -11.96 9.85 -8.94
CA ILE A 106 -12.32 10.37 -7.62
C ILE A 106 -11.36 11.47 -7.15
N TYR A 107 -10.05 11.29 -7.37
CA TYR A 107 -9.01 12.14 -6.76
C TYR A 107 -8.23 13.00 -7.75
N ASP A 108 -8.54 12.90 -9.05
CA ASP A 108 -7.97 13.68 -10.14
C ASP A 108 -6.43 13.86 -10.06
N ASP A 109 -5.94 15.04 -9.69
CA ASP A 109 -4.53 15.40 -9.64
C ASP A 109 -3.88 15.26 -8.26
N LEU A 110 -4.63 14.81 -7.25
CA LEU A 110 -4.12 14.64 -5.88
C LEU A 110 -2.96 13.64 -5.81
N PHE A 111 -2.99 12.59 -6.64
CA PHE A 111 -1.93 11.59 -6.72
C PHE A 111 -1.13 11.70 -8.02
N THR A 112 0.15 11.32 -7.96
CA THR A 112 0.90 11.00 -9.17
C THR A 112 0.66 9.55 -9.56
N TYR A 113 0.18 9.30 -10.78
CA TYR A 113 -0.13 7.96 -11.27
C TYR A 113 0.97 7.40 -12.18
N GLY A 114 1.36 6.15 -11.93
CA GLY A 114 2.23 5.37 -12.83
C GLY A 114 1.40 4.50 -13.77
N GLY A 115 0.94 5.06 -14.88
CA GLY A 115 0.08 4.37 -15.84
C GLY A 115 -1.26 3.96 -15.22
N ASN A 116 -1.58 2.66 -15.28
CA ASN A 116 -2.80 2.07 -14.72
C ASN A 116 -2.53 1.12 -13.53
N ARG A 117 -1.34 1.19 -12.92
CA ARG A 117 -0.92 0.18 -11.93
C ARG A 117 -0.35 0.72 -10.62
N SER A 118 -0.13 2.02 -10.47
CA SER A 118 0.51 2.54 -9.25
C SER A 118 0.17 3.97 -8.92
N LEU A 119 0.23 4.27 -7.62
CA LEU A 119 0.43 5.63 -7.12
C LEU A 119 1.91 5.80 -6.77
N ILE A 120 2.45 6.96 -7.11
CA ILE A 120 3.86 7.34 -6.95
C ILE A 120 3.93 8.41 -5.86
N PHE A 121 4.85 8.23 -4.91
CA PHE A 121 5.07 9.18 -3.83
C PHE A 121 6.52 9.64 -3.79
N GLN A 122 6.77 10.92 -3.52
CA GLN A 122 8.11 11.42 -3.25
C GLN A 122 8.46 11.24 -1.78
N LYS A 123 9.73 10.95 -1.50
CA LYS A 123 10.22 10.66 -0.14
C LYS A 123 10.03 11.80 0.87
N ASP A 124 9.93 13.04 0.40
CA ASP A 124 9.85 14.24 1.25
C ASP A 124 8.44 14.86 1.30
N ASP A 125 7.51 14.34 0.48
CA ASP A 125 6.15 14.85 0.40
C ASP A 125 5.29 14.34 1.56
N LYS A 126 4.21 15.08 1.84
CA LYS A 126 3.17 14.62 2.75
C LYS A 126 2.29 13.62 2.00
N LEU A 127 2.04 12.48 2.63
CA LEU A 127 1.07 11.51 2.12
C LEU A 127 -0.36 11.99 2.40
N PRO A 128 -1.25 12.03 1.40
CA PRO A 128 -2.69 12.23 1.59
C PRO A 128 -3.28 10.93 2.18
N VAL A 129 -3.21 10.80 3.50
CA VAL A 129 -3.50 9.53 4.20
C VAL A 129 -4.97 9.14 4.13
N ASP A 130 -5.88 10.10 4.11
CA ASP A 130 -7.32 9.82 4.12
C ASP A 130 -7.73 9.22 2.77
N GLU A 131 -7.30 9.85 1.68
CA GLU A 131 -7.56 9.38 0.31
C GLU A 131 -6.81 8.09 -0.02
N LEU A 132 -5.59 7.93 0.52
CA LEU A 132 -4.86 6.67 0.38
C LEU A 132 -5.56 5.53 1.15
N SER A 133 -6.19 5.82 2.29
CA SER A 133 -7.00 4.84 3.03
C SER A 133 -8.12 4.30 2.15
N ASP A 134 -8.84 5.19 1.47
CA ASP A 134 -9.93 4.84 0.58
C ASP A 134 -9.45 4.00 -0.61
N CYS A 135 -8.34 4.37 -1.25
CA CYS A 135 -7.70 3.57 -2.31
C CYS A 135 -7.36 2.14 -1.85
N ILE A 136 -6.79 2.01 -0.64
CA ILE A 136 -6.43 0.71 -0.07
C ILE A 136 -7.70 -0.10 0.26
N ALA A 137 -8.71 0.52 0.87
CA ALA A 137 -9.96 -0.15 1.20
C ALA A 137 -10.66 -0.67 -0.08
N MET A 138 -10.78 0.16 -1.11
CA MET A 138 -11.32 -0.23 -2.41
C MET A 138 -10.58 -1.41 -3.02
N ALA A 139 -9.24 -1.41 -2.95
CA ALA A 139 -8.43 -2.51 -3.45
C ALA A 139 -8.67 -3.80 -2.65
N LEU A 140 -8.73 -3.72 -1.33
CA LEU A 140 -8.96 -4.87 -0.44
C LEU A 140 -10.39 -5.42 -0.50
N THR A 141 -11.37 -4.67 -1.01
CA THR A 141 -12.77 -5.12 -1.20
C THR A 141 -13.19 -5.27 -2.66
N TYR A 142 -12.26 -5.17 -3.61
CA TYR A 142 -12.54 -5.11 -5.04
C TYR A 142 -13.44 -6.25 -5.57
N HIS A 143 -13.35 -7.46 -5.01
CA HIS A 143 -14.17 -8.61 -5.43
C HIS A 143 -15.52 -8.69 -4.70
N LEU A 144 -15.70 -7.98 -3.58
CA LEU A 144 -16.99 -7.87 -2.90
C LEU A 144 -17.92 -6.91 -3.65
N THR A 145 -17.38 -5.79 -4.12
CA THR A 145 -18.14 -4.78 -4.86
C THR A 145 -18.51 -5.24 -6.27
N LYS A 146 -17.63 -6.00 -6.94
CA LYS A 146 -17.94 -6.59 -8.26
C LYS A 146 -19.11 -7.57 -8.24
N LYS A 147 -19.37 -8.25 -7.12
CA LYS A 147 -20.52 -9.18 -6.99
C LYS A 147 -21.88 -8.47 -6.83
N ARG A 148 -21.88 -7.16 -6.60
CA ARG A 148 -23.10 -6.34 -6.41
C ARG A 148 -23.54 -5.57 -7.66
N ARG A 149 -22.83 -5.71 -8.78
CA ARG A 149 -23.20 -5.20 -10.10
C ARG A 149 -23.51 -6.37 -11.01
#